data_AF-A0A1T4LVB3-F1
#
_entry.id   AF-A0A1T4LVB3-F1
#
_cell.length_a   1.000
_cell.length_b   1.000
_cell.length_c   1.000
_cell.angle_alpha   90.00
_cell.angle_beta   90.00
_cell.angle_gamma   90.00
#
_symmetry.space_group_name_H-M   'P 1'
#
loop_
_entity.id
_entity.type
_entity.pdbx_description
1 polymer ?
#
loop_
_entity_poly.entity_id
_entity_poly.type
_entity_poly.pdbx_seq_one_letter_code
_entity_poly.pdbx_strand_id
1 'polypeptide(L)'
;MLKKFLKLDRPELYDFKTVDRNKGSSESIHPIELFLRYKNGELKVKDCDKEAFFIYQTFGWQEDVDSIIRGEVMNSFWNPYKTMMKLSYPEKWRGQHPTLKDIPYILAHFHEFQEVHENHELKKFATLTHTIGNFIVIPHWMNTGRSLPLRDYWDLTLKSLYDYFHLFDDEDDAWEKFIQIFYLEPFVERKKFEPKIFDKLHFASNQGKDELNLFLQKTNQRIEQRGKYMVNELYKSYESEKYNAQMKILFSDEL
;
A
#
# COMPACT_ATOMS: atom_id res chain seq x y z
N MET A 1 -4.04 -7.96 -18.95
CA MET A 1 -3.38 -8.24 -17.65
C MET A 1 -4.42 -8.47 -16.55
N LEU A 2 -5.45 -7.62 -16.47
CA LEU A 2 -6.58 -7.71 -15.55
C LEU A 2 -7.18 -9.13 -15.39
N LYS A 3 -7.58 -9.79 -16.49
CA LYS A 3 -8.13 -11.17 -16.46
C LYS A 3 -7.21 -12.19 -15.77
N LYS A 4 -5.88 -12.06 -15.90
CA LYS A 4 -4.93 -12.96 -15.24
C LYS A 4 -4.87 -12.68 -13.74
N PHE A 5 -4.85 -11.40 -13.37
CA PHE A 5 -4.89 -10.94 -11.98
C PHE A 5 -6.16 -11.39 -11.26
N LEU A 6 -7.34 -11.19 -11.87
CA LEU A 6 -8.62 -11.64 -11.31
C LEU A 6 -8.77 -13.17 -11.26
N LYS A 7 -7.92 -13.95 -11.93
CA LYS A 7 -7.93 -15.42 -11.80
C LYS A 7 -7.11 -15.95 -10.64
N LEU A 8 -6.40 -15.08 -9.91
CA LEU A 8 -5.70 -15.47 -8.70
C LEU A 8 -6.71 -15.87 -7.62
N ASP A 9 -6.33 -16.79 -6.73
CA ASP A 9 -7.18 -17.23 -5.62
C ASP A 9 -7.51 -16.07 -4.66
N ARG A 10 -6.50 -15.23 -4.39
CA ARG A 10 -6.62 -14.04 -3.53
C ARG A 10 -5.96 -12.82 -4.19
N PRO A 11 -6.59 -12.21 -5.21
CA PRO A 11 -6.02 -11.06 -5.93
C PRO A 11 -5.74 -9.88 -5.00
N GLU A 12 -6.52 -9.71 -3.94
CA GLU A 12 -6.38 -8.64 -2.96
C GLU A 12 -5.09 -8.75 -2.13
N LEU A 13 -4.54 -9.97 -2.05
CA LEU A 13 -3.27 -10.27 -1.37
C LEU A 13 -2.11 -10.49 -2.34
N TYR A 14 -2.31 -10.27 -3.63
CA TYR A 14 -1.23 -10.42 -4.61
C TYR A 14 -0.14 -9.38 -4.35
N ASP A 15 1.04 -9.87 -3.96
CA ASP A 15 2.21 -9.05 -3.69
C ASP A 15 2.99 -8.79 -4.98
N PHE A 16 2.94 -7.55 -5.46
CA PHE A 16 3.57 -7.16 -6.71
C PHE A 16 5.10 -7.26 -6.69
N LYS A 17 5.74 -7.45 -5.51
CA LYS A 17 7.17 -7.83 -5.42
C LYS A 17 7.47 -9.20 -6.04
N THR A 18 6.45 -9.99 -6.36
CA THR A 18 6.60 -11.37 -6.87
C THR A 18 6.36 -11.51 -8.37
N VAL A 19 6.06 -10.42 -9.08
CA VAL A 19 5.71 -10.41 -10.52
C VAL A 19 6.73 -11.17 -11.38
N ASP A 20 8.02 -10.93 -11.17
CA ASP A 20 9.11 -11.52 -11.97
C ASP A 20 9.78 -12.73 -11.31
N ARG A 21 9.22 -13.28 -10.22
CA ARG A 21 9.76 -14.52 -9.65
C ARG A 21 9.45 -15.65 -10.63
N ASN A 22 10.49 -16.13 -11.31
CA ASN A 22 10.44 -17.32 -12.16
C ASN A 22 9.60 -18.39 -11.48
N LYS A 23 8.63 -18.96 -12.21
CA LYS A 23 7.67 -20.00 -11.78
C LYS A 23 8.29 -21.31 -11.22
N GLY A 24 9.58 -21.33 -10.87
CA GLY A 24 10.34 -22.51 -10.47
C GLY A 24 11.08 -22.42 -9.12
N SER A 25 11.10 -21.29 -8.39
CA SER A 25 11.62 -21.29 -7.01
C SER A 25 10.52 -21.70 -6.03
N SER A 26 10.53 -22.95 -5.57
CA SER A 26 9.52 -23.51 -4.65
C SER A 26 9.66 -23.03 -3.20
N GLU A 27 10.71 -22.28 -2.86
CA GLU A 27 10.91 -21.80 -1.49
C GLU A 27 10.15 -20.50 -1.23
N SER A 28 9.24 -20.58 -0.26
CA SER A 28 8.56 -19.44 0.34
C SER A 28 9.59 -18.57 1.08
N ILE A 29 9.99 -17.46 0.45
CA ILE A 29 10.84 -16.45 1.10
C ILE A 29 10.04 -15.76 2.20
N HIS A 30 10.68 -15.53 3.35
CA HIS A 30 10.09 -14.81 4.46
C HIS A 30 9.62 -13.39 4.02
N PRO A 31 8.40 -12.92 4.35
CA PRO A 31 7.87 -11.66 3.82
C PRO A 31 8.74 -10.42 4.04
N ILE A 32 9.33 -10.31 5.23
CA ILE A 32 10.25 -9.21 5.56
C ILE A 32 11.54 -9.33 4.76
N GLU A 33 12.07 -10.54 4.59
CA GLU A 33 13.26 -10.78 3.78
C GLU A 33 13.00 -10.40 2.32
N LEU A 34 11.85 -10.80 1.77
CA LEU A 34 11.43 -10.43 0.42
C LEU A 34 11.37 -8.90 0.25
N PHE A 35 10.82 -8.17 1.22
CA PHE A 35 10.81 -6.72 1.20
C PHE A 35 12.22 -6.12 1.26
N LEU A 36 13.10 -6.63 2.14
CA LEU A 36 14.46 -6.15 2.26
C LEU A 36 15.27 -6.39 0.98
N ARG A 37 15.14 -7.56 0.36
CA ARG A 37 15.75 -7.88 -0.95
C ARG A 37 15.23 -6.97 -2.07
N TYR A 38 13.92 -6.66 -2.06
CA TYR A 38 13.34 -5.66 -2.96
C TYR A 38 14.02 -4.30 -2.78
N LYS A 39 14.14 -3.82 -1.54
CA LYS A 39 14.80 -2.54 -1.27
C LYS A 39 16.31 -2.55 -1.52
N ASN A 40 16.96 -3.71 -1.44
CA ASN A 40 18.37 -3.87 -1.79
C ASN A 40 18.62 -3.94 -3.30
N GLY A 41 17.57 -3.92 -4.14
CA GLY A 41 17.69 -4.06 -5.59
C GLY A 41 18.06 -5.47 -6.07
N GLU A 42 17.93 -6.48 -5.21
CA GLU A 42 18.20 -7.88 -5.58
C GLU A 42 17.08 -8.50 -6.42
N LEU A 43 15.86 -7.96 -6.32
CA LEU A 43 14.74 -8.41 -7.12
C LEU A 43 14.73 -7.68 -8.45
N LYS A 44 14.64 -8.42 -9.57
CA LYS A 44 14.47 -7.87 -10.92
C LYS A 44 13.04 -7.42 -11.20
N VAL A 45 12.42 -6.73 -10.24
CA VAL A 45 11.05 -6.25 -10.33
C VAL A 45 11.11 -4.75 -10.53
N LYS A 46 10.28 -4.21 -11.45
CA LYS A 46 10.13 -2.76 -11.56
C LYS A 46 9.45 -2.20 -10.30
N ASP A 47 9.26 -0.88 -10.24
CA ASP A 47 8.48 -0.26 -9.18
C ASP A 47 7.09 -0.92 -9.10
N CYS A 48 6.81 -1.57 -7.96
CA CYS A 48 5.66 -2.46 -7.81
C CYS A 48 4.32 -1.76 -8.01
N ASP A 49 4.23 -0.49 -7.62
CA ASP A 49 3.09 0.39 -7.85
C ASP A 49 2.91 0.71 -9.34
N LYS A 50 3.96 0.72 -10.16
CA LYS A 50 3.83 0.94 -11.61
C LYS A 50 3.37 -0.32 -12.34
N GLU A 51 3.75 -1.50 -11.87
CA GLU A 51 3.27 -2.78 -12.42
C GLU A 51 1.75 -2.96 -12.26
N ALA A 52 1.13 -2.25 -11.30
CA ALA A 52 -0.31 -2.21 -11.12
C ALA A 52 -1.06 -1.27 -12.08
N PHE A 53 -0.39 -0.68 -13.09
CA PHE A 53 -0.99 0.30 -14.01
C PHE A 53 -2.31 -0.16 -14.64
N PHE A 54 -2.43 -1.44 -15.03
CA PHE A 54 -3.66 -1.97 -15.62
C PHE A 54 -4.88 -1.86 -14.68
N ILE A 55 -4.67 -1.84 -13.36
CA ILE A 55 -5.72 -1.61 -12.37
C ILE A 55 -6.17 -0.16 -12.42
N TYR A 56 -5.22 0.78 -12.44
CA TYR A 56 -5.51 2.21 -12.49
C TYR A 56 -6.24 2.59 -13.77
N GLN A 57 -5.84 2.00 -14.90
CA GLN A 57 -6.53 2.17 -16.17
C GLN A 57 -7.97 1.65 -16.11
N THR A 58 -8.20 0.50 -15.45
CA THR A 58 -9.56 -0.06 -15.30
C THR A 58 -10.45 0.84 -14.46
N PHE A 59 -9.91 1.48 -13.42
CA PHE A 59 -10.66 2.45 -12.60
C PHE A 59 -10.76 3.85 -13.22
N GLY A 60 -10.09 4.10 -14.37
CA GLY A 60 -10.01 5.44 -14.95
C GLY A 60 -9.18 6.44 -14.11
N TRP A 61 -8.31 5.95 -13.22
CA TRP A 61 -7.45 6.80 -12.38
C TRP A 61 -6.20 7.29 -13.12
N GLN A 62 -5.72 6.53 -14.10
CA GLN A 62 -4.52 6.84 -14.86
C GLN A 62 -4.64 6.29 -16.28
N GLU A 63 -4.52 7.17 -17.28
CA GLU A 63 -4.62 6.80 -18.71
C GLU A 63 -3.27 6.49 -19.35
N ASP A 64 -2.21 7.17 -18.92
CA ASP A 64 -0.85 7.05 -19.47
C ASP A 64 0.16 6.72 -18.35
N VAL A 65 1.07 5.79 -18.63
CA VAL A 65 2.16 5.39 -17.72
C VAL A 65 3.10 6.55 -17.36
N ASP A 66 3.24 7.53 -18.25
CA ASP A 66 4.09 8.71 -18.08
C ASP A 66 3.35 9.90 -17.46
N SER A 67 2.09 9.72 -17.04
CA SER A 67 1.30 10.75 -16.37
C SER A 67 1.95 11.25 -15.06
N ILE A 68 1.75 12.54 -14.77
CA ILE A 68 2.12 13.17 -13.49
C ILE A 68 1.35 12.51 -12.33
N ILE A 69 0.10 12.15 -12.59
CA ILE A 69 -0.79 11.40 -11.69
C ILE A 69 -0.50 9.93 -11.93
N ARG A 70 0.16 9.27 -10.97
CA ARG A 70 0.65 7.90 -11.15
C ARG A 70 0.49 7.08 -9.88
N GLY A 71 0.50 5.76 -10.03
CA GLY A 71 0.51 4.82 -8.90
C GLY A 71 1.58 5.17 -7.88
N GLU A 72 1.28 5.07 -6.60
CA GLU A 72 2.20 5.28 -5.47
C GLU A 72 1.76 4.37 -4.31
N VAL A 73 2.67 4.13 -3.36
CA VAL A 73 2.39 3.34 -2.15
C VAL A 73 1.93 4.27 -1.02
N MET A 74 0.74 4.02 -0.46
CA MET A 74 0.17 4.85 0.61
C MET A 74 1.01 4.78 1.89
N ASN A 75 1.16 3.57 2.45
CA ASN A 75 1.91 3.34 3.69
C ASN A 75 3.22 2.61 3.40
N SER A 76 4.35 3.22 3.76
CA SER A 76 5.67 2.61 3.56
C SER A 76 6.01 1.63 4.69
N PHE A 77 6.65 0.51 4.34
CA PHE A 77 7.11 -0.49 5.32
C PHE A 77 8.35 -0.05 6.10
N TRP A 78 9.23 0.71 5.47
CA TRP A 78 10.57 0.99 6.01
C TRP A 78 10.53 1.75 7.33
N ASN A 79 9.61 2.71 7.47
CA ASN A 79 9.50 3.53 8.68
C ASN A 79 9.09 2.74 9.93
N PRO A 80 8.00 1.95 9.93
CA PRO A 80 7.70 1.10 11.08
C PRO A 80 8.75 0.01 11.30
N TYR A 81 9.34 -0.55 10.24
CA TYR A 81 10.42 -1.55 10.37
C TYR A 81 11.64 -1.00 11.10
N LYS A 82 12.22 0.13 10.65
CA LYS A 82 13.41 0.73 11.27
C LYS A 82 13.13 1.24 12.69
N THR A 83 11.87 1.59 13.00
CA THR A 83 11.45 1.92 14.36
C THR A 83 11.41 0.68 15.25
N MET A 84 10.82 -0.42 14.79
CA MET A 84 10.83 -1.68 15.53
C MET A 84 12.27 -2.18 15.77
N MET A 85 13.14 -2.10 14.76
CA MET A 85 14.57 -2.45 14.89
C MET A 85 15.29 -1.63 15.96
N LYS A 86 15.07 -0.31 15.99
CA LYS A 86 15.63 0.59 17.02
C LYS A 86 15.12 0.22 18.43
N LEU A 87 13.83 -0.06 18.56
CA LEU A 87 13.20 -0.36 19.85
C LEU A 87 13.59 -1.74 20.40
N SER A 88 13.76 -2.73 19.53
CA SER A 88 14.14 -4.09 19.93
C SER A 88 15.66 -4.25 20.13
N TYR A 89 16.48 -3.52 19.38
CA TYR A 89 17.95 -3.65 19.44
C TYR A 89 18.67 -2.30 19.63
N PRO A 90 18.36 -1.52 20.69
CA PRO A 90 18.88 -0.17 20.85
C PRO A 90 20.41 -0.12 20.92
N GLU A 91 21.06 -1.12 21.53
CA GLU A 91 22.52 -1.22 21.61
C GLU A 91 23.17 -1.40 20.23
N LYS A 92 22.57 -2.25 19.38
CA LYS A 92 23.07 -2.54 18.03
C LYS A 92 23.01 -1.30 17.13
N TRP A 93 21.99 -0.47 17.33
CA TRP A 93 21.78 0.74 16.56
C TRP A 93 22.21 2.03 17.28
N ARG A 94 22.84 1.94 18.46
CA ARG A 94 23.25 3.09 19.29
C ARG A 94 22.10 4.11 19.50
N GLY A 95 20.89 3.61 19.68
CA GLY A 95 19.67 4.42 19.79
C GLY A 95 19.21 5.13 18.50
N GLN A 96 19.86 4.89 17.36
CA GLN A 96 19.51 5.41 16.05
C GLN A 96 18.63 4.42 15.27
N HIS A 97 18.07 4.86 14.15
CA HIS A 97 17.37 3.97 13.22
C HIS A 97 18.37 3.36 12.23
N PRO A 98 18.23 2.07 11.86
CA PRO A 98 18.94 1.56 10.70
C PRO A 98 18.54 2.35 9.44
N THR A 99 19.48 2.42 8.52
CA THR A 99 19.38 3.09 7.22
C THR A 99 19.32 2.07 6.09
N LEU A 100 19.05 2.53 4.87
CA LEU A 100 19.03 1.64 3.70
C LEU A 100 20.39 0.97 3.45
N LYS A 101 21.50 1.60 3.89
CA LYS A 101 22.86 1.05 3.77
C LYS A 101 23.08 -0.17 4.69
N ASP A 102 22.23 -0.34 5.70
CA ASP A 102 22.32 -1.44 6.66
C ASP A 102 21.59 -2.70 6.16
N ILE A 103 20.79 -2.60 5.08
CA ILE A 103 20.01 -3.73 4.55
C ILE A 103 20.88 -4.95 4.20
N PRO A 104 22.04 -4.82 3.51
CA PRO A 104 22.90 -5.98 3.23
C PRO A 104 23.36 -6.72 4.49
N TYR A 105 23.71 -5.97 5.54
CA TYR A 105 24.10 -6.54 6.82
C TYR A 105 22.91 -7.23 7.51
N ILE A 106 21.74 -6.58 7.53
CA ILE A 106 20.52 -7.15 8.08
C ILE A 106 20.15 -8.46 7.38
N LEU A 107 20.27 -8.53 6.05
CA LEU A 107 20.02 -9.74 5.27
C LEU A 107 21.03 -10.85 5.58
N ALA A 108 22.32 -10.53 5.67
CA ALA A 108 23.35 -11.51 6.02
C ALA A 108 23.19 -12.08 7.44
N HIS A 109 22.63 -11.28 8.35
CA HIS A 109 22.42 -11.61 9.76
C HIS A 109 20.92 -11.75 10.10
N PHE A 110 20.08 -12.17 9.15
CA PHE A 110 18.62 -12.10 9.29
C PHE A 110 18.08 -12.81 10.55
N HIS A 111 18.70 -13.92 10.93
CA HIS A 111 18.35 -14.71 12.11
C HIS A 111 18.68 -14.03 13.45
N GLU A 112 19.60 -13.05 13.48
CA GLU A 112 19.93 -12.31 14.70
C GLU A 112 18.83 -11.32 15.11
N PHE A 113 17.88 -11.05 14.20
CA PHE A 113 16.84 -10.04 14.41
C PHE A 113 15.44 -10.67 14.58
N GLN A 114 15.37 -11.91 15.08
CA GLN A 114 14.12 -12.69 15.20
C GLN A 114 13.00 -11.98 15.95
N GLU A 115 13.26 -11.18 17.00
CA GLU A 115 12.20 -10.45 17.70
C GLU A 115 11.38 -9.55 16.75
N VAL A 116 12.07 -8.92 15.79
CA VAL A 116 11.46 -8.05 14.78
C VAL A 116 10.95 -8.87 13.61
N HIS A 117 11.75 -9.82 13.14
CA HIS A 117 11.42 -10.61 11.95
C HIS A 117 10.26 -11.58 12.18
N GLU A 118 10.04 -12.05 13.41
CA GLU A 118 8.92 -12.91 13.76
C GLU A 118 7.69 -12.15 14.28
N ASN A 119 7.76 -10.83 14.41
CA ASN A 119 6.61 -10.01 14.78
C ASN A 119 5.46 -10.21 13.78
N HIS A 120 4.32 -10.67 14.27
CA HIS A 120 3.17 -11.05 13.43
C HIS A 120 2.66 -9.88 12.58
N GLU A 121 2.45 -8.71 13.19
CA GLU A 121 1.88 -7.56 12.51
C GLU A 121 2.84 -6.96 11.48
N LEU A 122 4.15 -6.99 11.76
CA LEU A 122 5.17 -6.54 10.83
C LEU A 122 5.32 -7.49 9.65
N LYS A 123 5.30 -8.82 9.87
CA LYS A 123 5.29 -9.81 8.78
C LYS A 123 4.09 -9.62 7.87
N LYS A 124 2.90 -9.46 8.47
CA LYS A 124 1.67 -9.18 7.73
C LYS A 124 1.79 -7.88 6.94
N PHE A 125 2.32 -6.82 7.54
CA PHE A 125 2.50 -5.56 6.82
C PHE A 125 3.46 -5.67 5.63
N ALA A 126 4.55 -6.45 5.76
CA ALA A 126 5.47 -6.72 4.66
C ALA A 126 4.78 -7.40 3.46
N THR A 127 3.86 -8.34 3.72
CA THR A 127 3.04 -8.98 2.66
C THR A 127 2.08 -7.99 2.00
N LEU A 128 1.54 -7.03 2.76
CA LEU A 128 0.53 -6.09 2.30
C LEU A 128 1.10 -4.81 1.66
N THR A 129 2.40 -4.57 1.80
CA THR A 129 3.02 -3.29 1.41
C THR A 129 2.85 -2.96 -0.07
N HIS A 130 2.96 -3.98 -0.95
CA HIS A 130 2.81 -3.81 -2.39
C HIS A 130 1.63 -4.65 -2.91
N THR A 131 0.49 -4.57 -2.23
CA THR A 131 -0.78 -5.10 -2.71
C THR A 131 -1.70 -3.97 -3.16
N ILE A 132 -2.72 -4.32 -3.95
CA ILE A 132 -3.71 -3.37 -4.49
C ILE A 132 -4.31 -2.46 -3.40
N GLY A 133 -4.55 -2.99 -2.20
CA GLY A 133 -5.13 -2.24 -1.08
C GLY A 133 -4.26 -1.11 -0.53
N ASN A 134 -2.94 -1.14 -0.77
CA ASN A 134 -1.99 -0.11 -0.34
C ASN A 134 -1.53 0.81 -1.48
N PHE A 135 -2.08 0.64 -2.69
CA PHE A 135 -1.78 1.50 -3.84
C PHE A 135 -2.83 2.59 -4.03
N ILE A 136 -2.37 3.79 -4.40
CA ILE A 136 -3.21 4.92 -4.80
C ILE A 136 -2.59 5.60 -6.00
N VAL A 137 -3.33 6.45 -6.71
CA VAL A 137 -2.78 7.30 -7.76
C VAL A 137 -2.84 8.75 -7.28
N ILE A 138 -1.69 9.41 -7.23
CA ILE A 138 -1.57 10.82 -6.81
C ILE A 138 -0.51 11.53 -7.67
N PRO A 139 -0.49 12.88 -7.71
CA PRO A 139 0.60 13.61 -8.34
C PRO A 139 1.94 13.24 -7.71
N HIS A 140 2.95 12.93 -8.53
CA HIS A 140 4.24 12.44 -8.02
C HIS A 140 4.92 13.39 -7.01
N TRP A 141 4.81 14.71 -7.23
CA TRP A 141 5.38 15.71 -6.32
C TRP A 141 4.76 15.64 -4.92
N MET A 142 3.51 15.17 -4.79
CA MET A 142 2.85 15.02 -3.50
C MET A 142 3.47 13.88 -2.68
N ASN A 143 3.85 12.77 -3.34
CA ASN A 143 4.55 11.69 -2.66
C ASN A 143 5.92 12.13 -2.12
N THR A 144 6.65 12.93 -2.90
CA THR A 144 7.92 13.51 -2.44
C THR A 144 7.68 14.53 -1.31
N GLY A 145 6.69 15.40 -1.49
CA GLY A 145 6.37 16.50 -0.58
C GLY A 145 5.90 16.06 0.81
N ARG A 146 5.24 14.90 0.94
CA ARG A 146 4.77 14.38 2.23
C ARG A 146 5.85 13.68 3.07
N SER A 147 6.97 13.28 2.45
CA SER A 147 7.95 12.40 3.10
C SER A 147 8.61 12.99 4.34
N LEU A 148 9.03 14.26 4.30
CA LEU A 148 9.63 14.96 5.42
C LEU A 148 8.60 15.48 6.44
N PRO A 149 7.56 16.26 6.05
CA PRO A 149 6.63 16.84 7.01
C PRO A 149 5.73 15.80 7.68
N LEU A 150 5.36 14.73 6.96
CA LEU A 150 4.40 13.73 7.42
C LEU A 150 5.04 12.35 7.66
N ARG A 151 6.36 12.23 7.49
CA ARG A 151 7.15 11.00 7.73
C ARG A 151 6.59 9.77 6.98
N ASP A 152 6.05 9.99 5.79
CA ASP A 152 5.36 9.00 4.94
C ASP A 152 4.14 8.30 5.58
N TYR A 153 3.59 8.85 6.66
CA TYR A 153 2.39 8.30 7.27
C TYR A 153 1.13 8.69 6.49
N TRP A 154 0.38 7.70 6.03
CA TRP A 154 -0.80 7.94 5.20
C TRP A 154 -1.94 8.58 5.98
N ASP A 155 -2.13 8.26 7.25
CA ASP A 155 -3.16 8.86 8.08
C ASP A 155 -2.92 10.37 8.30
N LEU A 156 -1.67 10.78 8.49
CA LEU A 156 -1.29 12.21 8.52
C LEU A 156 -1.45 12.87 7.14
N THR A 157 -1.16 12.13 6.06
CA THR A 157 -1.38 12.58 4.68
C THR A 157 -2.87 12.85 4.44
N LEU A 158 -3.75 11.92 4.85
CA LEU A 158 -5.19 12.09 4.76
C LEU A 158 -5.69 13.24 5.63
N LYS A 159 -5.14 13.45 6.84
CA LYS A 159 -5.50 14.63 7.66
C LYS A 159 -5.14 15.94 6.96
N SER A 160 -3.95 16.02 6.36
CA SER A 160 -3.54 17.21 5.62
C SER A 160 -4.43 17.46 4.41
N LEU A 161 -4.84 16.42 3.69
CA LEU A 161 -5.79 16.55 2.58
C LEU A 161 -7.16 16.97 3.09
N TYR A 162 -7.69 16.30 4.12
CA TYR A 162 -8.97 16.63 4.73
C TYR A 162 -9.02 18.12 5.08
N ASP A 163 -8.04 18.62 5.83
CA ASP A 163 -7.95 20.03 6.18
C ASP A 163 -7.90 20.94 4.95
N TYR A 164 -7.14 20.56 3.92
CA TYR A 164 -7.05 21.33 2.68
C TYR A 164 -8.37 21.40 1.92
N PHE A 165 -9.10 20.29 1.78
CA PHE A 165 -10.41 20.27 1.12
C PHE A 165 -11.42 21.15 1.87
N HIS A 166 -11.42 21.10 3.21
CA HIS A 166 -12.33 21.90 4.04
C HIS A 166 -11.95 23.40 4.11
N LEU A 167 -10.84 23.83 3.49
CA LEU A 167 -10.55 25.27 3.32
C LEU A 167 -11.42 25.93 2.25
N PHE A 168 -11.92 25.15 1.28
CA PHE A 168 -12.59 25.67 0.08
C PHE A 168 -14.05 25.24 -0.03
N ASP A 169 -14.48 24.24 0.75
CA ASP A 169 -15.83 23.69 0.70
C ASP A 169 -16.65 24.12 1.93
N ASP A 170 -17.79 24.77 1.69
CA ASP A 170 -18.89 24.89 2.68
C ASP A 170 -19.80 23.64 2.65
N GLU A 171 -19.69 22.80 1.61
CA GLU A 171 -20.38 21.52 1.45
C GLU A 171 -19.33 20.43 1.23
N ASP A 172 -19.23 19.40 2.10
CA ASP A 172 -18.16 18.37 2.17
C ASP A 172 -17.98 17.46 0.92
N ASP A 173 -18.46 17.90 -0.24
CA ASP A 173 -18.67 17.14 -1.47
C ASP A 173 -17.37 16.67 -2.13
N ALA A 174 -16.33 17.52 -2.20
CA ALA A 174 -15.11 17.16 -2.91
C ALA A 174 -14.26 16.15 -2.13
N TRP A 175 -14.24 16.26 -0.80
CA TRP A 175 -13.58 15.29 0.06
C TRP A 175 -14.27 13.93 0.03
N GLU A 176 -15.60 13.89 0.12
CA GLU A 176 -16.34 12.64 0.03
C GLU A 176 -16.13 11.94 -1.33
N LYS A 177 -16.17 12.71 -2.43
CA LYS A 177 -15.84 12.20 -3.76
C LYS A 177 -14.42 11.65 -3.83
N PHE A 178 -13.44 12.33 -3.23
CA PHE A 178 -12.07 11.83 -3.16
C PHE A 178 -12.00 10.47 -2.43
N ILE A 179 -12.69 10.32 -1.30
CA ILE A 179 -12.73 9.05 -0.57
C ILE A 179 -13.35 7.93 -1.41
N GLN A 180 -14.48 8.21 -2.06
CA GLN A 180 -15.21 7.23 -2.86
C GLN A 180 -14.43 6.81 -4.11
N ILE A 181 -13.86 7.78 -4.84
CA ILE A 181 -13.08 7.52 -6.06
C ILE A 181 -11.90 6.61 -5.77
N PHE A 182 -11.21 6.81 -4.64
CA PHE A 182 -10.01 6.05 -4.28
C PHE A 182 -10.25 4.90 -3.30
N TYR A 183 -11.52 4.59 -2.99
CA TYR A 183 -11.91 3.50 -2.09
C TYR A 183 -11.27 3.60 -0.69
N LEU A 184 -11.22 4.80 -0.12
CA LEU A 184 -10.50 5.11 1.12
C LEU A 184 -11.37 4.99 2.38
N GLU A 185 -12.59 4.47 2.28
CA GLU A 185 -13.53 4.31 3.41
C GLU A 185 -12.92 3.59 4.63
N PRO A 186 -12.05 2.57 4.47
CA PRO A 186 -11.41 1.94 5.64
C PRO A 186 -10.54 2.89 6.47
N PHE A 187 -10.02 3.96 5.85
CA PHE A 187 -9.10 4.93 6.46
C PHE A 187 -9.78 6.12 7.13
N VAL A 188 -11.10 6.25 6.99
CA VAL A 188 -11.89 7.36 7.54
C VAL A 188 -13.01 6.87 8.45
N GLU A 189 -13.55 7.75 9.27
CA GLU A 189 -14.74 7.50 10.07
C GLU A 189 -16.00 7.48 9.21
N ARG A 190 -16.79 6.41 9.31
CA ARG A 190 -17.84 6.07 8.33
C ARG A 190 -18.91 7.15 8.13
N LYS A 191 -19.20 7.92 9.18
CA LYS A 191 -20.29 8.91 9.16
C LYS A 191 -19.84 10.33 8.85
N LYS A 192 -18.57 10.63 9.06
CA LYS A 192 -18.03 11.99 8.99
C LYS A 192 -16.93 12.14 7.96
N PHE A 193 -16.48 11.02 7.39
CA PHE A 193 -15.31 10.94 6.52
C PHE A 193 -14.03 11.54 7.12
N GLU A 194 -13.99 11.79 8.43
CA GLU A 194 -12.80 12.26 9.15
C GLU A 194 -11.68 11.19 9.11
N PRO A 195 -10.43 11.55 8.78
CA PRO A 195 -9.31 10.60 8.80
C PRO A 195 -9.08 9.96 10.16
N LYS A 196 -8.84 8.64 10.17
CA LYS A 196 -8.53 7.89 11.39
C LYS A 196 -7.04 7.95 11.73
N ILE A 197 -6.65 8.96 12.49
CA ILE A 197 -5.26 9.24 12.89
C ILE A 197 -4.79 8.33 14.04
N PHE A 198 -3.50 8.01 14.04
CA PHE A 198 -2.83 7.31 15.14
C PHE A 198 -2.11 8.28 16.08
N ASP A 199 -2.85 9.08 16.84
CA ASP A 199 -2.30 10.16 17.67
C ASP A 199 -1.20 9.70 18.64
N LYS A 200 -1.41 8.55 19.29
CA LYS A 200 -0.44 7.98 20.22
C LYS A 200 0.88 7.59 19.55
N LEU A 201 0.85 7.20 18.28
CA LEU A 201 2.07 6.93 17.55
C LEU A 201 2.75 8.25 17.17
N HIS A 202 2.02 9.24 16.68
CA HIS A 202 2.63 10.42 16.07
C HIS A 202 3.05 11.51 17.05
N PHE A 203 2.35 11.62 18.19
CA PHE A 203 2.48 12.77 19.10
C PHE A 203 2.90 12.40 20.53
N ALA A 204 2.92 11.12 20.90
CA ALA A 204 3.41 10.72 22.22
C ALA A 204 4.94 10.77 22.31
N SER A 205 5.46 11.24 23.44
CA SER A 205 6.90 11.36 23.70
C SER A 205 7.60 10.02 23.90
N ASN A 206 6.87 8.98 24.33
CA ASN A 206 7.37 7.63 24.54
C ASN A 206 6.61 6.64 23.63
N GLN A 207 7.12 6.44 22.42
CA GLN A 207 6.61 5.43 21.51
C GLN A 207 7.16 4.05 21.91
N GLY A 208 6.29 3.15 22.36
CA GLY A 208 6.63 1.77 22.66
C GLY A 208 6.40 0.83 21.48
N LYS A 209 6.81 -0.43 21.65
CA LYS A 209 6.53 -1.50 20.67
C LYS A 209 5.03 -1.78 20.55
N ASP A 210 4.26 -1.56 21.62
CA ASP A 210 2.82 -1.81 21.66
C ASP A 210 2.03 -0.81 20.82
N GLU A 211 2.35 0.49 20.89
CA GLU A 211 1.74 1.51 20.03
C GLU A 211 2.05 1.25 18.55
N LEU A 212 3.29 0.85 18.25
CA LEU A 212 3.70 0.49 16.89
C LEU A 212 2.97 -0.76 16.39
N ASN A 213 2.80 -1.79 17.24
CA ASN A 213 2.03 -2.98 16.90
C ASN A 213 0.55 -2.64 16.66
N LEU A 214 -0.06 -1.77 17.49
CA LEU A 214 -1.43 -1.32 17.29
C LEU A 214 -1.58 -0.54 15.97
N PHE A 215 -0.60 0.29 15.62
CA PHE A 215 -0.54 0.96 14.32
C PHE A 215 -0.51 -0.04 13.17
N LEU A 216 0.43 -1.00 13.21
CA LEU A 216 0.58 -2.02 12.19
C LEU A 216 -0.71 -2.84 12.04
N GLN A 217 -1.31 -3.27 13.16
CA GLN A 217 -2.55 -4.04 13.17
C GLN A 217 -3.69 -3.32 12.45
N LYS A 218 -3.95 -2.05 12.81
CA LYS A 218 -5.03 -1.28 12.18
C LYS A 218 -4.69 -0.95 10.72
N THR A 219 -3.44 -0.65 10.39
CA THR A 219 -3.01 -0.40 9.01
C THR A 219 -3.19 -1.64 8.14
N ASN A 220 -2.78 -2.82 8.64
CA ASN A 220 -3.01 -4.11 7.98
C ASN A 220 -4.49 -4.34 7.68
N GLN A 221 -5.35 -4.14 8.67
CA GLN A 221 -6.81 -4.30 8.51
C GLN A 221 -7.38 -3.37 7.43
N ARG A 222 -6.95 -2.09 7.41
CA ARG A 222 -7.42 -1.10 6.43
C ARG A 222 -6.99 -1.45 5.01
N ILE A 223 -5.73 -1.87 4.83
CA ILE A 223 -5.21 -2.30 3.53
C ILE A 223 -5.96 -3.53 3.02
N GLU A 224 -6.19 -4.54 3.87
CA GLU A 224 -6.95 -5.74 3.47
C GLU A 224 -8.39 -5.42 3.11
N GLN A 225 -9.08 -4.60 3.91
CA GLN A 225 -10.47 -4.20 3.65
C GLN A 225 -10.58 -3.45 2.32
N ARG A 226 -9.70 -2.47 2.11
CA ARG A 226 -9.64 -1.71 0.85
C ARG A 226 -9.33 -2.62 -0.33
N GLY A 227 -8.34 -3.51 -0.21
CA GLY A 227 -7.97 -4.44 -1.26
C GLY A 227 -9.12 -5.36 -1.69
N LYS A 228 -9.86 -5.91 -0.71
CA LYS A 228 -11.06 -6.72 -0.99
C LYS A 228 -12.12 -5.93 -1.74
N TYR A 229 -12.37 -4.69 -1.31
CA TYR A 229 -13.37 -3.83 -1.94
C TYR A 229 -12.97 -3.47 -3.37
N MET A 230 -11.72 -3.06 -3.59
CA MET A 230 -11.20 -2.76 -4.92
C MET A 230 -11.28 -3.96 -5.87
N VAL A 231 -10.91 -5.17 -5.41
CA VAL A 231 -11.01 -6.38 -6.24
C VAL A 231 -12.45 -6.67 -6.62
N ASN A 232 -13.40 -6.49 -5.70
CA ASN A 232 -14.82 -6.65 -5.99
C ASN A 232 -15.32 -5.65 -7.07
N GLU A 233 -14.90 -4.39 -7.01
CA GLU A 233 -15.24 -3.39 -8.03
C GLU A 233 -14.57 -3.69 -9.40
N LEU A 234 -13.35 -4.23 -9.41
CA LEU A 234 -12.71 -4.72 -10.64
C LEU A 234 -13.49 -5.88 -11.27
N TYR A 235 -13.99 -6.82 -10.46
CA TYR A 235 -14.82 -7.92 -10.96
C TYR A 235 -16.11 -7.42 -11.60
N LYS A 236 -16.81 -6.48 -10.96
CA LYS A 236 -18.03 -5.86 -11.53
C LYS A 236 -17.75 -5.17 -12.86
N SER A 237 -16.66 -4.39 -12.92
CA SER A 237 -16.24 -3.69 -14.14
C SER A 237 -15.95 -4.68 -15.27
N TYR A 238 -15.19 -5.73 -14.99
CA TYR A 238 -14.84 -6.77 -15.96
C TYR A 238 -16.04 -7.56 -16.48
N GLU A 239 -17.01 -7.94 -15.63
CA GLU A 239 -18.22 -8.64 -16.09
C GLU A 239 -19.15 -7.71 -16.88
N SER A 240 -19.24 -6.42 -16.54
CA SER A 240 -20.00 -5.44 -17.32
C SER A 240 -19.42 -5.25 -18.73
N GLU A 241 -18.10 -5.11 -18.86
CA GLU A 241 -17.43 -5.03 -20.16
C GLU A 241 -17.67 -6.28 -21.01
N LYS A 242 -17.59 -7.47 -20.40
CA LYS A 242 -17.82 -8.74 -21.07
C LYS A 242 -19.27 -8.86 -21.58
N TYR A 243 -20.25 -8.46 -20.78
CA TYR A 243 -21.66 -8.42 -21.19
C TYR A 243 -21.85 -7.46 -22.37
N ASN A 244 -21.33 -6.24 -22.28
CA ASN A 244 -21.43 -5.25 -23.35
C ASN A 244 -20.78 -5.73 -24.66
N ALA A 245 -19.64 -6.42 -24.58
CA ALA A 245 -18.98 -7.02 -25.73
C ALA A 245 -19.82 -8.14 -26.37
N GLN A 246 -20.47 -8.99 -25.57
CA GLN A 246 -21.38 -10.03 -26.07
C GLN A 246 -22.59 -9.44 -26.79
N MET A 247 -23.22 -8.41 -26.21
CA MET A 247 -24.36 -7.73 -26.86
C MET A 247 -23.95 -7.08 -28.18
N LYS A 248 -22.76 -6.47 -28.26
CA LYS A 248 -22.25 -5.90 -29.52
C LYS A 248 -22.09 -6.95 -30.62
N ILE A 249 -21.67 -8.17 -30.29
CA ILE A 249 -21.56 -9.27 -31.25
C ILE A 249 -22.96 -9.74 -31.68
N LEU A 250 -23.88 -9.90 -30.71
CA LEU A 250 -25.25 -10.34 -31.01
C LEU A 250 -26.00 -9.37 -31.92
N PHE A 251 -25.74 -8.07 -31.83
CA PHE A 251 -26.40 -7.04 -32.64
C PHE A 251 -25.55 -6.51 -33.80
N SER A 252 -24.32 -7.01 -34.01
CA SER A 252 -23.51 -6.66 -35.18
C SER A 252 -23.88 -7.48 -36.42
N ASP A 253 -24.57 -8.60 -36.25
CA ASP A 253 -25.02 -9.49 -37.33
C ASP A 253 -26.43 -9.13 -37.86
N GLU A 254 -27.05 -8.04 -37.36
CA GLU A 254 -28.38 -7.55 -37.77
C GLU A 254 -28.33 -6.28 -38.67
N LEU A 255 -27.15 -5.91 -39.20
CA LEU A 255 -26.93 -4.77 -40.13
C LEU A 255 -26.25 -5.22 -41.43
#